data_AF-A0A969FYY2-F1
#
_entry.id   AF-A0A969FYY2-F1
#
_cell.length_a   1.000
_cell.length_b   1.000
_cell.length_c   1.000
_cell.angle_alpha   90.00
_cell.angle_beta   90.00
_cell.angle_gamma   90.00
#
_symmetry.space_group_name_H-M   'P 1'
#
loop_
_entity.id
_entity.type
_entity.pdbx_description
1 polymer ?
#
loop_
_entity_poly.entity_id
_entity_poly.type
_entity_poly.pdbx_seq_one_letter_code
_entity_poly.pdbx_strand_id
1 'polypeptide(L)'
;MRELGRVIQPGGIALITVLGYDVWRQLPPHHRATIQQRGFLFVGFEVRHDLFPQSYQTAYHSRAYVERLCSPHFDILAYLPQGVNHHQDLVVLQKPLSPSAR
;
A
#
# COMPACT_ATOMS: atom_id res chain seq x y z
N MET A 1 5.41 -4.37 6.97
CA MET A 1 5.52 -5.63 6.21
C MET A 1 6.00 -6.82 7.03
N ARG A 2 6.95 -6.66 7.96
CA ARG A 2 7.39 -7.74 8.87
C ARG A 2 6.23 -8.44 9.62
N GLU A 3 5.31 -7.66 10.20
CA GLU A 3 4.16 -8.23 10.93
C GLU A 3 3.23 -9.07 10.04
N LEU A 4 2.99 -8.63 8.80
CA LEU A 4 2.24 -9.44 7.82
C LEU A 4 2.98 -10.75 7.52
N GLY A 5 4.31 -10.71 7.42
CA GLY A 5 5.13 -11.89 7.22
C GLY A 5 5.08 -12.87 8.40
N ARG A 6 4.75 -12.43 9.62
CA ARG A 6 4.66 -13.29 10.82
C ARG A 6 3.47 -14.24 10.77
N VAL A 7 2.37 -13.83 10.14
CA VAL A 7 1.11 -14.60 10.09
C VAL A 7 0.94 -15.43 8.83
N ILE A 8 1.83 -15.27 7.84
CA ILE A 8 1.80 -16.03 6.58
C ILE A 8 2.85 -17.15 6.64
N GLN A 9 2.48 -18.36 6.23
CA GLN A 9 3.42 -19.49 6.11
C GLN A 9 4.40 -19.30 4.93
N PRO A 10 5.62 -19.87 4.95
CA PRO A 10 6.52 -19.84 3.79
C PRO A 10 5.82 -20.34 2.51
N GLY A 11 6.05 -19.67 1.39
CA GLY A 11 5.35 -19.92 0.12
C GLY A 11 3.90 -19.42 0.06
N GLY A 12 3.34 -18.97 1.19
CA GLY A 12 1.98 -18.45 1.28
C GLY A 12 1.78 -17.14 0.54
N ILE A 13 0.56 -16.91 0.07
CA ILE A 13 0.16 -15.73 -0.71
C ILE A 13 -0.53 -14.71 0.19
N ALA A 14 -0.16 -13.45 0.03
CA ALA A 14 -0.88 -12.29 0.56
C ALA A 14 -1.46 -11.49 -0.60
N LEU A 15 -2.73 -11.12 -0.47
CA LEU A 15 -3.38 -10.15 -1.35
C LEU A 15 -3.60 -8.87 -0.53
N ILE A 16 -2.94 -7.79 -0.92
CA ILE A 16 -3.12 -6.50 -0.28
C ILE A 16 -3.64 -5.48 -1.29
N THR A 17 -4.46 -4.55 -0.81
CA THR A 17 -4.97 -3.46 -1.64
C THR A 17 -4.42 -2.12 -1.18
N VAL A 18 -4.19 -1.23 -2.13
CA VAL A 18 -3.70 0.14 -1.87
C VAL A 18 -4.42 1.14 -2.77
N LEU A 19 -4.53 2.39 -2.31
CA LEU A 19 -4.97 3.50 -3.16
C LEU A 19 -3.80 4.00 -3.98
N GLY A 20 -3.73 3.54 -5.23
CA GLY A 20 -2.67 3.82 -6.18
C GLY A 20 -2.96 4.99 -7.12
N TYR A 21 -2.23 5.02 -8.24
CA TYR A 21 -2.16 6.17 -9.15
C TYR A 21 -3.53 6.70 -9.56
N ASP A 22 -4.42 5.80 -9.97
CA ASP A 22 -5.73 6.18 -10.49
C ASP A 22 -6.66 6.83 -9.46
N VAL A 23 -6.41 6.58 -8.18
CA VAL A 23 -7.11 7.26 -7.09
C VAL A 23 -6.43 8.59 -6.79
N TRP A 24 -5.12 8.58 -6.49
CA TRP A 24 -4.48 9.81 -5.99
C TRP A 24 -4.23 10.86 -7.07
N ARG A 25 -4.28 10.52 -8.36
CA ARG A 25 -4.23 11.51 -9.45
C ARG A 25 -5.37 12.53 -9.40
N GLN A 26 -6.45 12.20 -8.68
CA GLN A 26 -7.62 13.05 -8.49
C GLN A 26 -7.47 14.00 -7.29
N LEU A 27 -6.44 13.83 -6.45
CA LEU A 27 -6.18 14.71 -5.31
C LEU A 27 -5.66 16.08 -5.74
N PRO A 28 -5.73 17.11 -4.88
CA PRO A 28 -5.13 18.41 -5.12
C PRO A 28 -3.63 18.35 -5.51
N PRO A 29 -3.12 19.31 -6.31
CA PRO A 29 -1.75 19.26 -6.82
C PRO A 29 -0.66 19.09 -5.74
N HIS A 30 -0.81 19.73 -4.58
CA HIS A 30 0.17 19.65 -3.49
C HIS A 30 0.25 18.24 -2.86
N HIS A 31 -0.88 17.54 -2.76
CA HIS A 31 -0.89 16.14 -2.33
C HIS A 31 -0.22 15.23 -3.36
N ARG A 32 -0.51 15.43 -4.65
CA ARG A 32 0.13 14.65 -5.73
C ARG A 32 1.64 14.83 -5.74
N ALA A 33 2.12 16.07 -5.60
CA ALA A 33 3.55 16.38 -5.51
C ALA A 33 4.19 15.68 -4.31
N THR A 34 3.51 15.65 -3.17
CA THR A 34 4.00 14.95 -1.97
C THR A 34 4.12 13.44 -2.20
N ILE A 35 3.12 12.82 -2.83
CA ILE A 35 3.15 11.39 -3.15
C ILE A 35 4.23 11.08 -4.19
N GLN A 36 4.42 11.94 -5.18
CA GLN A 36 5.50 11.76 -6.17
C GLN A 36 6.88 11.85 -5.52
N GLN A 37 7.07 12.77 -4.57
CA GLN A 37 8.35 12.96 -3.89
C GLN A 37 8.64 11.87 -2.84
N ARG A 38 7.65 11.53 -2.01
CA ARG A 38 7.83 10.64 -0.84
C ARG A 38 7.39 9.21 -1.11
N GLY A 39 6.51 9.03 -2.08
CA GLY A 39 5.90 7.76 -2.43
C GLY A 39 4.66 7.39 -1.61
N PHE A 40 4.32 8.16 -0.57
CA PHE A 40 3.12 7.93 0.23
C PHE A 40 2.61 9.24 0.85
N LEU A 41 1.32 9.26 1.20
CA LEU A 41 0.68 10.37 1.92
C LEU A 41 -0.53 9.86 2.69
N PHE A 42 -0.71 10.34 3.92
CA PHE A 42 -1.98 10.24 4.62
C PHE A 42 -2.79 11.52 4.47
N VAL A 43 -4.08 11.41 4.20
CA VAL A 43 -5.02 12.53 4.14
C VAL A 43 -6.14 12.27 5.14
N GLY A 44 -6.29 13.19 6.10
CA GLY A 44 -7.38 13.17 7.07
C GLY A 44 -8.67 13.79 6.52
N PHE A 45 -9.79 13.53 7.21
CA PHE A 45 -11.06 14.18 6.92
C PHE A 45 -11.28 15.32 7.92
N GLU A 46 -11.29 16.57 7.44
CA GLU A 46 -11.49 17.74 8.34
C GLU A 46 -12.86 17.72 9.04
N VAL A 47 -13.88 17.11 8.41
CA VAL A 47 -15.28 17.26 8.80
C VAL A 47 -15.75 16.25 9.87
N ARG A 48 -14.87 15.40 10.41
CA ARG A 48 -15.28 14.31 11.33
C ARG A 48 -14.35 14.07 12.51
N HIS A 49 -13.61 15.08 12.95
CA HIS A 49 -12.70 14.97 14.11
C HIS A 49 -13.40 14.47 15.39
N ASP A 50 -14.69 14.75 15.51
CA ASP A 50 -15.52 14.37 16.66
C ASP A 50 -16.03 12.91 16.55
N LEU A 51 -16.00 12.32 15.36
CA LEU A 51 -16.50 10.97 15.09
C LEU A 51 -15.40 9.93 14.98
N PHE A 52 -14.19 10.34 14.59
CA PHE A 52 -13.05 9.44 14.41
C PHE A 52 -11.77 10.02 15.02
N PRO A 53 -10.90 9.17 15.60
CA PRO A 53 -9.59 9.60 16.06
C PRO A 53 -8.79 10.26 14.93
N GLN A 54 -7.91 11.19 15.27
CA GLN A 54 -7.00 11.83 14.30
C GLN A 54 -6.13 10.83 13.53
N SER A 55 -5.89 9.64 14.09
CA SER A 55 -5.18 8.55 13.42
C SER A 55 -5.98 7.88 12.28
N TYR A 56 -7.28 8.15 12.17
CA TYR A 56 -8.12 7.59 11.11
C TYR A 56 -7.99 8.42 9.83
N GLN A 57 -7.08 7.99 8.96
CA GLN A 57 -6.70 8.72 7.75
C GLN A 57 -6.68 7.78 6.53
N THR A 58 -6.80 8.37 5.35
CA THR A 58 -6.71 7.62 4.10
C THR A 58 -5.27 7.63 3.60
N ALA A 59 -4.70 6.45 3.36
CA ALA A 59 -3.33 6.27 2.89
C ALA A 59 -3.26 6.08 1.38
N TYR A 60 -2.50 6.93 0.70
CA TYR A 60 -2.24 6.87 -0.74
C TYR A 60 -0.80 6.50 -1.00
N HIS A 61 -0.56 5.73 -2.07
CA HIS A 61 0.76 5.16 -2.34
C HIS A 61 1.13 5.28 -3.82
N SER A 62 2.42 5.50 -4.09
CA SER A 62 2.99 5.27 -5.40
C SER A 62 3.39 3.80 -5.54
N ARG A 63 3.35 3.27 -6.76
CA ARG A 63 3.79 1.90 -7.04
C ARG A 63 5.23 1.65 -6.57
N ALA A 64 6.15 2.57 -6.89
CA ALA A 64 7.55 2.46 -6.49
C ALA A 64 7.76 2.41 -4.97
N TYR A 65 6.92 3.10 -4.20
CA TYR A 65 6.94 3.01 -2.74
C TYR A 65 6.51 1.64 -2.26
N VAL A 66 5.39 1.12 -2.79
CA VAL A 66 4.86 -0.19 -2.41
C VAL A 66 5.85 -1.29 -2.75
N GLU A 67 6.44 -1.26 -3.94
CA GLU A 67 7.45 -2.23 -4.36
C GLU A 67 8.67 -2.21 -3.43
N ARG A 68 9.20 -1.01 -3.11
CA ARG A 68 10.31 -0.84 -2.17
C ARG A 68 9.99 -1.32 -0.75
N LEU A 69 8.74 -1.13 -0.31
CA LEU A 69 8.31 -1.52 1.04
C LEU A 69 8.08 -3.04 1.16
N CYS A 70 7.59 -3.68 0.09
CA CYS A 70 7.21 -5.09 0.10
C CYS A 70 8.38 -6.03 -0.24
N SER A 71 9.21 -5.67 -1.22
CA SER A 71 10.28 -6.54 -1.73
C SER A 71 11.30 -7.02 -0.70
N PRO A 72 11.58 -6.32 0.42
CA PRO A 72 12.48 -6.87 1.45
C PRO A 72 11.93 -8.10 2.18
N HIS A 73 10.61 -8.34 2.10
CA HIS A 73 9.93 -9.35 2.91
C HIS A 73 9.15 -10.37 2.07
N PHE A 74 8.84 -10.03 0.81
CA PHE A 74 7.97 -10.80 -0.06
C PHE A 74 8.47 -10.73 -1.51
N ASP A 75 8.22 -11.79 -2.25
CA ASP A 75 8.28 -11.76 -3.70
C ASP A 75 6.99 -11.12 -4.23
N ILE A 76 7.13 -10.10 -5.09
CA ILE A 76 5.98 -9.43 -5.70
C ILE A 76 5.64 -10.18 -6.99
N LEU A 77 4.56 -10.97 -6.95
CA LEU A 77 4.15 -11.80 -8.09
C LEU A 77 3.40 -10.98 -9.14
N ALA A 78 2.58 -10.02 -8.69
CA ALA A 78 1.83 -9.14 -9.57
C ALA A 78 1.49 -7.81 -8.89
N TYR A 79 1.40 -6.77 -9.71
CA TYR A 79 0.84 -5.47 -9.34
C TYR A 79 -0.21 -5.12 -10.38
N LEU A 80 -1.47 -5.09 -9.97
CA LEU A 80 -2.63 -4.90 -10.84
C LEU A 80 -3.30 -3.57 -10.50
N PRO A 81 -3.05 -2.50 -11.27
CA PRO A 81 -3.73 -1.23 -11.09
C PRO A 81 -5.24 -1.40 -11.18
N GLN A 82 -5.99 -0.79 -10.26
CA GLN A 82 -7.45 -0.91 -10.18
C GLN A 82 -7.96 -2.37 -10.14
N GLY A 83 -7.13 -3.32 -9.68
CA GLY A 83 -7.43 -4.75 -9.67
C GLY A 83 -8.57 -5.17 -8.74
N VAL A 84 -9.00 -4.31 -7.81
CA VAL A 84 -10.20 -4.54 -6.98
C VAL A 84 -11.21 -3.41 -7.17
N ASN A 85 -12.44 -3.78 -7.52
CA ASN A 85 -13.58 -2.88 -7.72
C ASN A 85 -13.30 -1.71 -8.69
N HIS A 86 -12.38 -1.87 -9.64
CA HIS A 86 -11.91 -0.81 -10.53
C HIS A 86 -11.43 0.45 -9.79
N HIS A 87 -10.97 0.30 -8.55
CA HIS A 87 -10.66 1.44 -7.68
C HIS A 87 -9.33 1.28 -6.95
N GLN A 88 -9.13 0.16 -6.24
CA GLN A 88 -7.89 -0.09 -5.51
C GLN A 88 -6.94 -0.93 -6.36
N ASP A 89 -5.66 -0.65 -6.23
CA ASP A 89 -4.63 -1.50 -6.82
C ASP A 89 -4.52 -2.78 -5.99
N LEU A 90 -4.39 -3.92 -6.66
CA LEU A 90 -4.14 -5.22 -6.02
C LEU A 90 -2.65 -5.56 -6.14
N VAL A 91 -2.03 -5.91 -5.02
CA VAL A 91 -0.65 -6.39 -4.98
C VAL A 91 -0.65 -7.83 -4.48
N VAL A 92 -0.14 -8.72 -5.33
CA VAL A 92 -0.01 -10.15 -5.03
C VAL A 92 1.41 -10.39 -4.53
N LEU A 93 1.51 -10.81 -3.27
CA LEU A 93 2.76 -11.05 -2.58
C LEU A 93 2.89 -12.54 -2.24
N GLN A 94 4.09 -13.08 -2.33
CA GLN A 94 4.41 -14.41 -1.82
C GLN A 94 5.49 -14.30 -0.74
N LYS A 95 5.30 -15.00 0.37
CA LYS A 95 6.36 -15.15 1.37
C LYS A 95 7.42 -16.11 0.82
N PRO A 96 8.72 -15.76 0.85
CA PRO A 96 9.77 -16.66 0.39
C PRO A 96 9.72 -18.02 1.09
N LEU A 97 10.06 -19.09 0.35
CA LEU A 97 10.05 -20.48 0.85
C LEU A 97 11.08 -20.72 1.96
N SER A 98 12.18 -19.98 1.95
CA SER A 98 13.22 -20.04 2.96
C SER A 98 13.17 -18.77 3.82
N PRO A 99 13.50 -18.83 5.12
CA PRO A 99 13.78 -17.62 5.87
C PRO A 99 14.87 -16.86 5.13
N SER A 100 14.58 -15.62 4.74
CA SER A 100 15.61 -14.76 4.16
C SER A 100 16.74 -14.67 5.17
N ALA A 101 17.94 -15.15 4.82
CA ALA A 101 19.13 -14.98 5.64
C ALA A 101 19.31 -13.48 5.87
N ARG A 102 19.01 -13.00 7.08
CA ARG A 102 19.21 -11.63 7.52
C ARG A 102 19.68 -11.64 8.95
#